data_AF-A0A851TEW0-F1
#
_entry.id   AF-A0A851TEW0-F1
#
_cell.length_a   1.000
_cell.length_b   1.000
_cell.length_c   1.000
_cell.angle_alpha   90.00
_cell.angle_beta   90.00
_cell.angle_gamma   90.00
#
_symmetry.space_group_name_H-M   'P 1'
#
loop_
_entity.id
_entity.type
_entity.pdbx_description
1 polymer ?
#
loop_
_entity_poly.entity_id
_entity_poly.type
_entity_poly.pdbx_seq_one_letter_code
_entity_poly.pdbx_strand_id
1 'polypeptide(L)'
;RCGPRCVAVAQDLRWEERRCEAPADGFLCEFNYGDSCPKLRAPAALGVTYATPFGARGSDFLVLPPGSTAHVQGLELELRCAETGSGGRLRWGREAPGAWACELDNGGCDAECWDKDGQPRCLCQPEKWLGADGRSCESPCAGAPCEHLCVPDGTAFHCMCHAGYELAADGSSCQDVDDCATNPGICDQECVNTEGGFKCRCHSGYEMVEEHCRPVPHCRKAHCAHVCEDVPGGYRCHCFSGYTVHPQHATQCVLHCNRSECLAECDPHAEESCECPEGFVLDDRDGGLKFCVDINECDMNYCEQNCTNHPGGYACHCHAGYVPLDQHRCKKVDDEEETYSGDAEPSTEAPVPTRTPPKAGHLHPGVLVGITVGIVSTVLVLLALVCHLVKRHCSSPSSMDYKCSGSVEKEMGLHQVTPACASSSQKL
;
A
#
# COMPACT_ATOMS: atom_id res chain seq x y z
N ARG A 1 29.53 -19.85 -43.71
CA ARG A 1 29.04 -20.71 -44.82
C ARG A 1 29.07 -22.13 -44.28
N CYS A 2 27.92 -22.79 -44.13
CA CYS A 2 27.88 -24.21 -43.79
C CYS A 2 28.56 -25.02 -44.92
N GLY A 3 29.25 -26.12 -44.59
CA GLY A 3 29.85 -27.01 -45.59
C GLY A 3 28.80 -27.63 -46.54
N PRO A 4 29.21 -28.37 -47.59
CA PRO A 4 28.30 -28.94 -48.60
C PRO A 4 27.44 -30.11 -48.08
N ARG A 5 27.43 -30.36 -46.76
CA ARG A 5 26.77 -31.48 -46.12
C ARG A 5 25.89 -31.01 -44.98
N CYS A 6 24.64 -31.48 -44.99
CA CYS A 6 23.61 -31.23 -44.00
C CYS A 6 23.24 -32.56 -43.32
N VAL A 7 22.77 -32.52 -42.07
CA VAL A 7 22.40 -33.71 -41.32
C VAL A 7 20.88 -33.80 -41.25
N ALA A 8 20.31 -34.95 -41.64
CA ALA A 8 18.89 -35.24 -41.54
C ALA A 8 18.63 -36.29 -40.45
N VAL A 9 17.50 -36.15 -39.73
CA VAL A 9 17.01 -37.15 -38.77
C VAL A 9 15.93 -37.97 -39.45
N ALA A 10 16.16 -39.27 -39.65
CA ALA A 10 15.13 -40.18 -40.15
C ALA A 10 14.07 -40.45 -39.07
N GLN A 11 12.89 -40.96 -39.45
CA GLN A 11 11.75 -41.21 -38.54
C GLN A 11 12.07 -42.10 -37.33
N ASP A 12 13.17 -42.85 -37.37
CA ASP A 12 13.69 -43.73 -36.32
C ASP A 12 14.85 -43.11 -35.51
N LEU A 13 15.02 -41.78 -35.54
CA LEU A 13 16.05 -41.03 -34.78
C LEU A 13 17.51 -41.35 -35.16
N ARG A 14 17.74 -42.00 -36.31
CA ARG A 14 19.08 -42.19 -36.87
C ARG A 14 19.50 -40.97 -37.70
N TRP A 15 20.79 -40.64 -37.60
CA TRP A 15 21.40 -39.50 -38.27
C TRP A 15 22.00 -39.93 -39.61
N GLU A 16 21.66 -39.22 -40.68
CA GLU A 16 22.20 -39.47 -42.02
C GLU A 16 22.86 -38.20 -42.58
N GLU A 17 24.10 -38.34 -43.04
CA GLU A 17 24.89 -37.25 -43.62
C GLU A 17 24.59 -37.13 -45.12
N ARG A 18 24.01 -36.01 -45.56
CA ARG A 18 23.55 -35.85 -46.95
C ARG A 18 24.00 -34.52 -47.55
N ARG A 19 23.93 -34.39 -48.88
CA ARG A 19 24.09 -33.08 -49.53
C ARG A 19 22.89 -32.21 -49.17
N CYS A 20 23.12 -30.92 -48.92
CA CYS A 20 22.05 -30.01 -48.52
C CYS A 20 20.94 -29.87 -49.57
N GLU A 21 21.21 -30.19 -50.83
CA GLU A 21 20.20 -30.20 -51.91
C GLU A 21 19.47 -31.54 -52.09
N ALA A 22 19.83 -32.59 -51.34
CA ALA A 22 19.22 -33.91 -51.48
C ALA A 22 17.88 -33.98 -50.71
N PRO A 23 16.81 -34.54 -51.29
CA PRO A 23 15.54 -34.74 -50.60
C PRO A 23 15.73 -35.70 -49.41
N ALA A 24 15.10 -35.39 -48.27
CA ALA A 24 15.07 -36.23 -47.09
C ALA A 24 13.61 -36.61 -46.76
N ASP A 25 13.40 -37.83 -46.30
CA ASP A 25 12.07 -38.34 -45.89
C ASP A 25 11.61 -37.76 -44.52
N GLY A 26 12.26 -36.70 -44.03
CA GLY A 26 12.02 -36.07 -42.74
C GLY A 26 12.33 -34.55 -42.75
N PHE A 27 11.95 -33.85 -41.69
CA PHE A 27 12.09 -32.40 -41.57
C PHE A 27 13.55 -31.98 -41.31
N LEU A 28 14.02 -30.94 -42.00
CA LEU A 28 15.22 -30.20 -41.61
C LEU A 28 14.83 -29.31 -40.42
N CYS A 29 14.97 -29.82 -39.21
CA CYS A 29 14.75 -29.00 -38.02
C CYS A 29 15.97 -28.10 -37.79
N GLU A 30 15.77 -26.79 -37.83
CA GLU A 30 16.65 -25.84 -37.18
C GLU A 30 16.58 -26.11 -35.67
N PHE A 31 17.44 -26.99 -35.18
CA PHE A 31 17.53 -27.27 -33.75
C PHE A 31 18.19 -26.08 -33.07
N ASN A 32 17.35 -25.16 -32.60
CA ASN A 32 17.73 -24.24 -31.55
C ASN A 32 17.75 -25.06 -30.25
N TYR A 33 18.90 -25.65 -29.91
CA TYR A 33 19.07 -26.28 -28.61
C TYR A 33 18.83 -25.20 -27.56
N GLY A 34 17.83 -25.37 -26.69
CA GLY A 34 17.57 -24.43 -25.60
C GLY A 34 18.80 -24.23 -24.72
N ASP A 35 19.59 -25.31 -24.57
CA ASP A 35 20.90 -25.33 -23.93
C ASP A 35 21.92 -26.08 -24.80
N SER A 36 23.10 -25.49 -25.00
CA SER A 36 24.21 -26.11 -25.72
C SER A 36 25.45 -26.16 -24.85
N CYS A 37 26.34 -27.13 -25.13
CA CYS A 37 27.59 -27.25 -24.42
C CYS A 37 28.44 -25.99 -24.65
N PRO A 38 28.94 -25.35 -23.58
CA PRO A 38 29.75 -24.16 -23.74
C PRO A 38 31.02 -24.49 -24.51
N LYS A 39 31.54 -23.55 -25.31
CA LYS A 39 32.88 -23.72 -25.86
C LYS A 39 33.90 -23.59 -24.74
N LEU A 40 34.83 -24.53 -24.66
CA LEU A 40 35.94 -24.47 -23.71
C LEU A 40 36.80 -23.24 -23.99
N ARG A 41 37.08 -22.46 -22.95
CA ARG A 41 38.05 -21.37 -23.02
C ARG A 41 39.44 -21.96 -22.88
N ALA A 42 40.18 -22.02 -23.98
CA ALA A 42 41.54 -22.53 -24.02
C ALA A 42 42.54 -21.42 -24.44
N PRO A 43 43.77 -21.42 -23.91
CA PRO A 43 44.87 -20.62 -24.43
C PRO A 43 45.15 -20.96 -25.90
N ALA A 44 45.66 -20.00 -26.66
CA ALA A 44 45.96 -20.19 -28.10
C ALA A 44 46.97 -21.34 -28.37
N ALA A 45 47.76 -21.73 -27.38
CA ALA A 45 48.71 -22.83 -27.45
C ALA A 45 48.06 -24.23 -27.33
N LEU A 46 46.83 -24.31 -26.81
CA LEU A 46 46.09 -25.57 -26.61
C LEU A 46 45.00 -25.72 -27.67
N GLY A 47 45.13 -26.75 -28.51
CA GLY A 47 44.15 -27.06 -29.54
C GLY A 47 43.00 -27.89 -28.99
N VAL A 48 41.76 -27.39 -29.07
CA VAL A 48 40.56 -28.15 -28.69
C VAL A 48 39.86 -28.68 -29.94
N THR A 49 39.67 -30.00 -30.00
CA THR A 49 38.87 -30.66 -31.04
C THR A 49 37.62 -31.24 -30.41
N TYR A 50 36.45 -30.90 -30.92
CA TYR A 50 35.19 -31.44 -30.44
C TYR A 50 34.75 -32.62 -31.32
N ALA A 51 34.10 -33.60 -30.70
CA ALA A 51 33.36 -34.65 -31.38
C ALA A 51 31.91 -34.62 -30.89
N THR A 52 30.97 -34.51 -31.82
CA THR A 52 29.54 -34.59 -31.52
C THR A 52 29.12 -36.05 -31.30
N PRO A 53 28.01 -36.32 -30.59
CA PRO A 53 27.46 -37.68 -30.43
C PRO A 53 27.15 -38.37 -31.77
N PHE A 54 26.99 -37.59 -32.84
CA PHE A 54 26.62 -38.04 -34.18
C PHE A 54 27.83 -38.27 -35.08
N GLY A 55 29.06 -38.23 -34.53
CA GLY A 55 30.29 -38.57 -35.24
C GLY A 55 30.98 -37.42 -35.98
N ALA A 56 30.40 -36.22 -36.03
CA ALA A 56 31.07 -35.05 -36.59
C ALA A 56 32.22 -34.59 -35.69
N ARG A 57 33.38 -34.26 -36.27
CA ARG A 57 34.60 -33.81 -35.58
C ARG A 57 35.12 -32.51 -36.16
N GLY A 58 35.59 -31.60 -35.31
CA GLY A 58 36.06 -30.27 -35.71
C GLY A 58 36.28 -29.34 -34.52
N SER A 59 36.90 -28.18 -34.76
CA SER A 59 37.19 -27.18 -33.72
C SER A 59 36.29 -25.93 -33.82
N ASP A 60 35.58 -25.77 -34.93
CA ASP A 60 34.86 -24.56 -35.33
C ASP A 60 33.32 -24.71 -35.30
N PHE A 61 32.79 -25.67 -34.54
CA PHE A 61 31.35 -25.83 -34.36
C PHE A 61 30.70 -24.56 -33.80
N LEU A 62 29.56 -24.14 -34.35
CA LEU A 62 28.79 -23.01 -33.81
C LEU A 62 28.04 -23.39 -32.53
N VAL A 63 27.56 -24.64 -32.47
CA VAL A 63 26.76 -25.18 -31.37
C VAL A 63 27.23 -26.61 -31.10
N LEU A 64 27.31 -26.98 -29.83
CA LEU A 64 27.70 -28.32 -29.39
C LEU A 64 26.51 -28.98 -28.66
N PRO A 65 25.98 -30.10 -29.16
CA PRO A 65 24.87 -30.80 -28.49
C PRO A 65 25.31 -31.49 -27.19
N PRO A 66 24.38 -31.75 -26.26
CA PRO A 66 24.62 -32.61 -25.10
C PRO A 66 25.26 -33.93 -25.50
N GLY A 67 26.19 -34.42 -24.68
CA GLY A 67 26.95 -35.65 -24.96
C GLY A 67 28.15 -35.47 -25.88
N SER A 68 28.40 -34.26 -26.41
CA SER A 68 29.63 -33.98 -27.14
C SER A 68 30.86 -34.22 -26.28
N THR A 69 31.96 -34.65 -26.90
CA THR A 69 33.27 -34.76 -26.27
C THR A 69 34.22 -33.68 -26.78
N ALA A 70 35.13 -33.24 -25.92
CA ALA A 70 36.20 -32.32 -26.25
C ALA A 70 37.53 -32.99 -25.95
N HIS A 71 38.40 -33.02 -26.94
CA HIS A 71 39.75 -33.53 -26.84
C HIS A 71 40.72 -32.36 -26.90
N VAL A 72 41.51 -32.20 -25.83
CA VAL A 72 42.46 -31.08 -25.69
C VAL A 72 43.87 -31.58 -26.00
N GLN A 73 44.38 -31.18 -27.16
CA GLN A 73 45.72 -31.51 -27.61
C GLN A 73 46.76 -30.84 -26.72
N GLY A 74 47.80 -31.58 -26.32
CA GLY A 74 48.87 -31.12 -25.42
C GLY A 74 48.66 -31.48 -23.95
N LEU A 75 47.42 -31.75 -23.52
CA LEU A 75 47.11 -32.21 -22.16
C LEU A 75 46.59 -33.66 -22.10
N GLU A 76 46.40 -34.31 -23.26
CA GLU A 76 45.79 -35.65 -23.37
C GLU A 76 44.46 -35.78 -22.59
N LEU A 77 43.72 -34.67 -22.52
CA LEU A 77 42.50 -34.56 -21.73
C LEU A 77 41.28 -34.75 -22.63
N GLU A 78 40.43 -35.70 -22.26
CA GLU A 78 39.11 -35.92 -22.85
C GLU A 78 38.02 -35.53 -21.87
N LEU A 79 37.15 -34.61 -22.30
CA LEU A 79 36.02 -34.11 -21.54
C LEU A 79 34.72 -34.49 -22.24
N ARG A 80 33.69 -34.80 -21.47
CA ARG A 80 32.34 -35.05 -21.97
C ARG A 80 31.40 -34.01 -21.42
N CYS A 81 30.57 -33.44 -22.28
CA CYS A 81 29.54 -32.51 -21.89
C CYS A 81 28.26 -33.27 -21.52
N ALA A 82 27.75 -33.02 -20.32
CA ALA A 82 26.51 -33.61 -19.83
C ALA A 82 25.79 -32.62 -18.90
N GLU A 83 24.52 -32.87 -18.63
CA GLU A 83 23.79 -32.15 -17.59
C GLU A 83 24.30 -32.58 -16.21
N THR A 84 24.43 -31.61 -15.31
CA THR A 84 24.82 -31.86 -13.92
C THR A 84 23.87 -31.15 -12.98
N GLY A 85 23.36 -31.90 -12.00
CA GLY A 85 22.47 -31.39 -10.95
C GLY A 85 21.02 -31.17 -11.40
N SER A 86 20.19 -30.68 -10.48
CA SER A 86 18.75 -30.45 -10.66
C SER A 86 18.40 -29.25 -11.55
N GLY A 87 19.39 -28.49 -12.01
CA GLY A 87 19.21 -27.25 -12.78
C GLY A 87 19.37 -27.36 -14.30
N GLY A 88 19.54 -28.58 -14.85
CA GLY A 88 19.57 -28.82 -16.31
C GLY A 88 20.73 -28.17 -17.09
N ARG A 89 21.69 -27.53 -16.40
CA ARG A 89 22.80 -26.83 -17.07
C ARG A 89 23.85 -27.83 -17.57
N LEU A 90 24.20 -27.72 -18.85
CA LEU A 90 25.26 -28.50 -19.48
C LEU A 90 26.64 -28.01 -19.05
N ARG A 91 27.50 -28.93 -18.59
CA ARG A 91 28.90 -28.64 -18.27
C ARG A 91 29.84 -29.72 -18.79
N TRP A 92 31.10 -29.36 -18.94
CA TRP A 92 32.17 -30.31 -19.21
C TRP A 92 32.56 -31.08 -17.95
N GLY A 93 32.70 -32.39 -18.07
CA GLY A 93 33.15 -33.29 -17.02
C GLY A 93 34.11 -34.35 -17.56
N ARG A 94 34.72 -35.09 -16.65
CA ARG A 94 35.56 -36.25 -16.94
C ARG A 94 35.23 -37.36 -15.94
N GLU A 95 35.64 -38.59 -16.22
CA GLU A 95 35.35 -39.73 -15.34
C GLU A 95 36.08 -39.64 -13.99
N ALA A 96 37.32 -39.17 -13.98
CA ALA A 96 38.10 -39.01 -12.75
C ALA A 96 37.73 -37.72 -12.01
N PRO A 97 37.54 -37.75 -10.68
CA PRO A 97 37.28 -36.53 -9.91
C PRO A 97 38.48 -35.57 -9.95
N GLY A 98 38.22 -34.31 -9.63
CA GLY A 98 39.21 -33.24 -9.55
C GLY A 98 39.28 -32.33 -10.78
N ALA A 99 39.94 -31.20 -10.60
CA ALA A 99 40.14 -30.19 -11.64
C ALA A 99 41.09 -30.67 -12.75
N TRP A 100 41.02 -30.01 -13.90
CA TRP A 100 42.07 -30.00 -14.92
C TRP A 100 42.84 -28.67 -14.88
N ALA A 101 43.82 -28.49 -15.77
CA ALA A 101 44.67 -27.30 -15.79
C ALA A 101 43.84 -26.00 -15.71
N CYS A 102 44.14 -25.12 -14.76
CA CYS A 102 43.32 -23.94 -14.48
C CYS A 102 43.22 -22.97 -15.67
N GLU A 103 44.22 -22.95 -16.54
CA GLU A 103 44.24 -22.17 -17.79
C GLU A 103 43.16 -22.59 -18.79
N LEU A 104 42.72 -23.85 -18.72
CA LEU A 104 41.65 -24.39 -19.54
C LEU A 104 40.34 -24.29 -18.75
N ASP A 105 39.45 -23.40 -19.17
CA ASP A 105 38.09 -23.27 -18.64
C ASP A 105 38.00 -23.31 -17.11
N ASN A 106 38.92 -22.61 -16.43
CA ASN A 106 39.01 -22.54 -14.97
C ASN A 106 39.10 -23.92 -14.30
N GLY A 107 39.81 -24.87 -14.91
CA GLY A 107 39.95 -26.23 -14.39
C GLY A 107 38.63 -27.02 -14.27
N GLY A 108 37.54 -26.50 -14.83
CA GLY A 108 36.19 -27.02 -14.66
C GLY A 108 35.58 -26.76 -13.29
N CYS A 109 36.17 -25.88 -12.48
CA CYS A 109 35.72 -25.48 -11.15
C CYS A 109 34.50 -24.55 -11.24
N ASP A 110 33.52 -24.73 -10.35
CA ASP A 110 32.35 -23.85 -10.26
C ASP A 110 32.73 -22.43 -9.75
N ALA A 111 33.77 -22.34 -8.92
CA ALA A 111 34.26 -21.11 -8.33
C ALA A 111 35.70 -20.79 -8.79
N GLU A 112 36.72 -20.92 -7.94
CA GLU A 112 38.10 -20.56 -8.30
C GLU A 112 38.97 -21.81 -8.48
N CYS A 113 39.79 -21.83 -9.54
CA CYS A 113 40.84 -22.83 -9.74
C CYS A 113 42.20 -22.27 -9.35
N TRP A 114 43.01 -23.08 -8.66
CA TRP A 114 44.38 -22.73 -8.31
C TRP A 114 45.30 -23.93 -8.45
N ASP A 115 46.55 -23.67 -8.80
CA ASP A 115 47.58 -24.69 -8.91
C ASP A 115 48.35 -24.83 -7.60
N LYS A 116 48.33 -26.05 -7.05
CA LYS A 116 49.14 -26.44 -5.88
C LYS A 116 50.18 -27.45 -6.31
N ASP A 117 51.45 -27.04 -6.37
CA ASP A 117 52.58 -27.90 -6.73
C ASP A 117 52.39 -28.62 -8.09
N GLY A 118 51.78 -27.93 -9.07
CA GLY A 118 51.46 -28.47 -10.39
C GLY A 118 50.21 -29.35 -10.44
N GLN A 119 49.44 -29.44 -9.35
CA GLN A 119 48.14 -30.08 -9.32
C GLN A 119 47.02 -29.02 -9.24
N PRO A 120 46.13 -28.95 -10.24
CA PRO A 120 45.01 -28.02 -10.20
C PRO A 120 43.99 -28.46 -9.16
N ARG A 121 43.48 -27.49 -8.38
CA ARG A 121 42.48 -27.69 -7.33
C ARG A 121 41.42 -26.60 -7.40
N CYS A 122 40.21 -26.92 -6.99
CA CYS A 122 39.12 -25.95 -6.90
C CYS A 122 38.95 -25.45 -5.46
N LEU A 123 38.59 -24.18 -5.31
CA LEU A 123 38.22 -23.54 -4.05
C LEU A 123 36.82 -22.98 -4.17
N CYS A 124 36.00 -23.24 -3.16
CA CYS A 124 34.66 -22.71 -3.05
C CYS A 124 34.64 -21.45 -2.18
N GLN A 125 33.60 -20.63 -2.35
CA GLN A 125 33.32 -19.51 -1.46
C GLN A 125 33.13 -19.99 0.00
N PRO A 126 33.30 -19.10 0.99
CA PRO A 126 32.96 -19.40 2.38
C PRO A 126 31.54 -19.99 2.45
N GLU A 127 31.32 -20.94 3.36
CA GLU A 127 30.01 -21.60 3.59
C GLU A 127 29.55 -22.59 2.51
N LYS A 128 30.39 -22.85 1.49
CA LYS A 128 30.23 -23.93 0.52
C LYS A 128 31.42 -24.88 0.60
N TRP A 129 31.20 -26.13 0.22
CA TRP A 129 32.25 -27.14 0.15
C TRP A 129 32.43 -27.68 -1.25
N LEU A 130 33.60 -28.25 -1.46
CA LEU A 130 33.92 -28.96 -2.68
C LEU A 130 33.17 -30.29 -2.70
N GLY A 131 32.33 -30.47 -3.72
CA GLY A 131 31.58 -31.70 -3.97
C GLY A 131 32.50 -32.88 -4.27
N ALA A 132 31.91 -34.08 -4.32
CA ALA A 132 32.64 -35.33 -4.51
C ALA A 132 33.38 -35.42 -5.87
N ASP A 133 32.92 -34.67 -6.87
CA ASP A 133 33.58 -34.56 -8.18
C ASP A 133 34.86 -33.71 -8.14
N GLY A 134 35.17 -33.10 -7.00
CA GLY A 134 36.35 -32.25 -6.80
C GLY A 134 36.30 -30.93 -7.57
N ARG A 135 35.12 -30.51 -8.05
CA ARG A 135 34.95 -29.30 -8.88
C ARG A 135 33.69 -28.49 -8.58
N SER A 136 32.62 -29.17 -8.19
CA SER A 136 31.34 -28.53 -7.90
C SER A 136 31.34 -27.90 -6.51
N CYS A 137 30.69 -26.76 -6.35
CA CYS A 137 30.53 -26.13 -5.04
C CYS A 137 29.13 -26.37 -4.49
N GLU A 138 29.05 -27.26 -3.51
CA GLU A 138 27.80 -27.68 -2.86
C GLU A 138 27.58 -26.90 -1.56
N SER A 139 26.32 -26.73 -1.19
CA SER A 139 25.90 -26.10 0.06
C SER A 139 24.77 -26.92 0.65
N PRO A 140 24.73 -27.13 1.98
CA PRO A 140 23.66 -27.91 2.59
C PRO A 140 22.35 -27.12 2.60
N CYS A 141 22.47 -25.80 2.49
CA CYS A 141 21.37 -24.87 2.39
C CYS A 141 20.77 -24.79 0.98
N ALA A 142 21.44 -25.36 -0.03
CA ALA A 142 20.87 -25.44 -1.36
C ALA A 142 19.67 -26.40 -1.36
N GLY A 143 18.47 -25.83 -1.30
CA GLY A 143 17.22 -26.60 -1.22
C GLY A 143 16.88 -27.10 0.18
N ALA A 144 17.50 -26.55 1.23
CA ALA A 144 17.12 -26.84 2.61
C ALA A 144 15.69 -26.33 2.89
N PRO A 145 14.86 -27.09 3.64
CA PRO A 145 13.48 -26.73 3.93
C PRO A 145 13.35 -25.69 5.07
N CYS A 146 14.33 -24.79 5.26
CA CYS A 146 14.26 -23.78 6.32
C CYS A 146 13.29 -22.65 5.94
N GLU A 147 12.42 -22.26 6.86
CA GLU A 147 11.46 -21.18 6.64
C GLU A 147 12.14 -19.79 6.58
N HIS A 148 13.06 -19.52 7.50
CA HIS A 148 13.76 -18.23 7.59
C HIS A 148 15.23 -18.31 7.17
N LEU A 149 16.11 -18.79 8.06
CA LEU A 149 17.54 -18.84 7.82
C LEU A 149 18.04 -20.28 7.81
N CYS A 150 18.95 -20.58 6.89
CA CYS A 150 19.73 -21.81 6.90
C CYS A 150 21.18 -21.48 7.19
N VAL A 151 21.76 -22.16 8.19
CA VAL A 151 23.15 -22.00 8.58
C VAL A 151 23.89 -23.31 8.30
N PRO A 152 24.93 -23.30 7.44
CA PRO A 152 25.76 -24.47 7.20
C PRO A 152 26.51 -24.91 8.45
N ASP A 153 26.53 -26.22 8.71
CA ASP A 153 27.32 -26.85 9.78
C ASP A 153 28.04 -28.09 9.24
N GLY A 154 29.30 -27.90 8.82
CA GLY A 154 30.08 -28.96 8.19
C GLY A 154 29.45 -29.40 6.87
N THR A 155 28.99 -30.65 6.77
CA THR A 155 28.21 -31.18 5.62
C THR A 155 26.70 -31.17 5.87
N ALA A 156 26.26 -30.74 7.06
CA ALA A 156 24.88 -30.62 7.46
C ALA A 156 24.44 -29.14 7.47
N PHE A 157 23.19 -28.89 7.83
CA PHE A 157 22.67 -27.56 8.11
C PHE A 157 21.81 -27.59 9.36
N HIS A 158 21.61 -26.44 9.97
CA HIS A 158 20.53 -26.21 10.90
C HIS A 158 19.75 -24.96 10.48
N CYS A 159 18.45 -24.97 10.74
CA CYS A 159 17.62 -23.81 10.50
C CYS A 159 17.64 -22.88 11.71
N MET A 160 17.54 -21.58 11.45
CA MET A 160 17.43 -20.54 12.46
C MET A 160 16.29 -19.59 12.11
N CYS A 161 15.68 -19.01 13.13
CA CYS A 161 14.57 -18.09 12.97
C CYS A 161 15.02 -16.63 13.14
N HIS A 162 14.31 -15.70 12.51
CA HIS A 162 14.47 -14.28 12.77
C HIS A 162 14.12 -13.96 14.23
N ALA A 163 14.55 -12.79 14.71
CA ALA A 163 14.17 -12.31 16.04
C ALA A 163 12.63 -12.22 16.15
N GLY A 164 12.09 -12.59 17.32
CA GLY A 164 10.64 -12.69 17.55
C GLY A 164 10.04 -14.05 17.17
N TYR A 165 10.85 -15.01 16.70
CA TYR A 165 10.38 -16.35 16.33
C TYR A 165 11.22 -17.43 17.02
N GLU A 166 10.60 -18.57 17.29
CA GLU A 166 11.23 -19.78 17.81
C GLU A 166 11.19 -20.93 16.79
N LEU A 167 12.23 -21.76 16.80
CA LEU A 167 12.30 -22.91 15.91
C LEU A 167 11.32 -23.99 16.39
N ALA A 168 10.42 -24.40 15.48
CA ALA A 168 9.43 -25.42 15.73
C ALA A 168 10.08 -26.80 15.95
N ALA A 169 9.28 -27.74 16.49
CA ALA A 169 9.74 -29.10 16.78
C ALA A 169 10.15 -29.90 15.54
N ASP A 170 9.75 -29.48 14.34
CA ASP A 170 10.20 -30.08 13.08
C ASP A 170 11.64 -29.67 12.70
N GLY A 171 12.21 -28.69 13.40
CA GLY A 171 13.57 -28.19 13.18
C GLY A 171 13.72 -27.30 11.94
N SER A 172 12.61 -26.88 11.31
CA SER A 172 12.63 -26.13 10.05
C SER A 172 11.68 -24.94 10.00
N SER A 173 10.51 -25.05 10.63
CA SER A 173 9.54 -23.97 10.68
C SER A 173 9.80 -23.01 11.82
N CYS A 174 9.37 -21.77 11.66
CA CYS A 174 9.54 -20.71 12.63
C CYS A 174 8.19 -20.24 13.14
N GLN A 175 7.93 -20.45 14.43
CA GLN A 175 6.70 -20.04 15.08
C GLN A 175 6.91 -18.69 15.75
N ASP A 176 5.93 -17.82 15.59
CA ASP A 176 5.92 -16.51 16.24
C ASP A 176 5.92 -16.68 17.77
N VAL A 177 6.79 -15.94 18.45
CA VAL A 177 6.83 -15.93 19.91
C VAL A 177 5.80 -14.94 20.42
N ASP A 178 4.83 -15.42 21.18
CA ASP A 178 3.87 -14.53 21.84
C ASP A 178 4.55 -13.82 23.02
N ASP A 179 5.10 -12.63 22.76
CA ASP A 179 5.77 -11.80 23.77
C ASP A 179 4.80 -11.38 24.89
N CYS A 180 3.50 -11.22 24.56
CA CYS A 180 2.48 -10.84 25.54
C CYS A 180 2.20 -11.97 26.54
N ALA A 181 2.24 -13.23 26.08
CA ALA A 181 2.13 -14.40 26.93
C ALA A 181 3.44 -14.69 27.69
N THR A 182 4.58 -14.48 27.04
CA THR A 182 5.91 -14.78 27.59
C THR A 182 6.34 -13.77 28.66
N ASN A 183 6.01 -12.49 28.48
CA ASN A 183 6.31 -11.43 29.43
C ASN A 183 5.05 -10.63 29.82
N PRO A 184 4.24 -11.16 30.76
CA PRO A 184 3.04 -10.48 31.25
C PRO A 184 3.44 -9.17 31.95
N GLY A 185 3.16 -8.03 31.32
CA GLY A 185 3.54 -6.70 31.81
C GLY A 185 4.57 -5.97 30.95
N ILE A 186 4.90 -6.49 29.77
CA ILE A 186 5.75 -5.79 28.79
C ILE A 186 5.16 -4.45 28.31
N CYS A 187 3.85 -4.27 28.46
CA CYS A 187 3.12 -3.04 28.15
C CYS A 187 2.43 -2.49 29.40
N ASP A 188 2.31 -1.16 29.49
CA ASP A 188 1.59 -0.47 30.57
C ASP A 188 0.13 -0.88 30.72
N GLN A 189 -0.55 -1.12 29.58
CA GLN A 189 -1.99 -1.35 29.53
C GLN A 189 -2.31 -2.62 28.75
N GLU A 190 -2.44 -2.52 27.43
CA GLU A 190 -2.79 -3.66 26.59
C GLU A 190 -1.59 -4.08 25.73
N CYS A 191 -1.24 -5.36 25.76
CA CYS A 191 -0.28 -5.95 24.85
C CYS A 191 -1.01 -6.68 23.73
N VAL A 192 -0.58 -6.46 22.49
CA VAL A 192 -1.11 -7.15 21.30
C VAL A 192 0.05 -7.86 20.62
N ASN A 193 -0.01 -9.19 20.57
CA ASN A 193 0.97 -9.99 19.88
C ASN A 193 0.90 -9.75 18.36
N THR A 194 2.04 -9.72 17.68
CA THR A 194 2.15 -9.48 16.24
C THR A 194 3.21 -10.37 15.63
N GLU A 195 3.13 -10.69 14.34
CA GLU A 195 4.18 -11.49 13.70
C GLU A 195 5.56 -10.82 13.82
N GLY A 196 6.49 -11.50 14.50
CA GLY A 196 7.85 -11.08 14.78
C GLY A 196 8.02 -10.16 15.99
N GLY A 197 6.99 -9.98 16.83
CA GLY A 197 7.11 -9.18 18.05
C GLY A 197 5.76 -8.78 18.68
N PHE A 198 5.68 -7.60 19.27
CA PHE A 198 4.44 -7.13 19.89
C PHE A 198 4.24 -5.62 19.73
N LYS A 199 3.01 -5.18 20.01
CA LYS A 199 2.66 -3.77 20.11
C LYS A 199 1.87 -3.49 21.37
N CYS A 200 2.23 -2.42 22.05
CA CYS A 200 1.44 -1.89 23.15
C CYS A 200 0.30 -1.01 22.64
N ARG A 201 -0.87 -1.13 23.25
CA ARG A 201 -2.02 -0.28 22.99
C ARG A 201 -2.52 0.33 24.28
N CYS A 202 -2.88 1.60 24.20
CA CYS A 202 -3.52 2.31 25.30
C CYS A 202 -5.04 2.12 25.22
N HIS A 203 -5.67 1.98 26.39
CA HIS A 203 -7.11 1.98 26.54
C HIS A 203 -7.73 3.30 26.07
N SER A 204 -9.04 3.28 25.84
CA SER A 204 -9.78 4.48 25.47
C SER A 204 -9.57 5.61 26.49
N GLY A 205 -9.28 6.81 26.01
CA GLY A 205 -8.96 7.97 26.85
C GLY A 205 -7.49 8.10 27.23
N TYR A 206 -6.62 7.21 26.75
CA TYR A 206 -5.16 7.29 26.91
C TYR A 206 -4.48 7.38 25.54
N GLU A 207 -3.28 7.96 25.53
CA GLU A 207 -2.41 8.05 24.36
C GLU A 207 -0.98 7.60 24.72
N MET A 208 -0.27 7.07 23.72
CA MET A 208 1.10 6.63 23.87
C MET A 208 2.04 7.84 23.80
N VAL A 209 2.77 8.08 24.89
CA VAL A 209 3.76 9.16 25.02
C VAL A 209 5.01 8.58 25.64
N GLU A 210 6.12 8.58 24.90
CA GLU A 210 7.41 8.02 25.34
C GLU A 210 7.27 6.55 25.81
N GLU A 211 6.63 5.70 25.01
CA GLU A 211 6.33 4.28 25.32
C GLU A 211 5.37 4.03 26.49
N HIS A 212 4.82 5.09 27.11
CA HIS A 212 3.90 4.96 28.24
C HIS A 212 2.50 5.46 27.89
N CYS A 213 1.48 4.83 28.47
CA CYS A 213 0.10 5.25 28.27
C CYS A 213 -0.28 6.37 29.25
N ARG A 214 -0.42 7.59 28.73
CA ARG A 214 -0.83 8.77 29.50
C ARG A 214 -2.28 9.15 29.22
N PRO A 215 -3.05 9.62 30.21
CA PRO A 215 -4.41 10.09 29.98
C PRO A 215 -4.42 11.22 28.95
N VAL A 216 -5.30 11.12 27.95
CA VAL A 216 -5.55 12.21 27.00
C VAL A 216 -6.23 13.34 27.77
N PRO A 217 -5.69 14.57 27.73
CA PRO A 217 -6.33 15.72 28.36
C PRO A 217 -7.76 15.91 27.81
N HIS A 218 -8.73 16.13 28.70
CA HIS A 218 -10.11 16.40 28.32
C HIS A 218 -10.20 17.69 27.48
N CYS A 219 -9.32 18.66 27.77
CA CYS A 219 -9.21 19.89 26.99
C CYS A 219 -8.85 19.68 25.51
N ARG A 220 -8.29 18.52 25.12
CA ARG A 220 -8.03 18.21 23.72
C ARG A 220 -9.33 17.94 22.92
N LYS A 221 -10.38 17.46 23.59
CA LYS A 221 -11.71 17.23 23.00
C LYS A 221 -12.71 18.33 23.35
N ALA A 222 -12.38 19.22 24.27
CA ALA A 222 -13.26 20.29 24.70
C ALA A 222 -13.38 21.38 23.63
N HIS A 223 -14.58 21.95 23.52
CA HIS A 223 -14.88 23.08 22.63
C HIS A 223 -15.14 24.36 23.42
N CYS A 224 -14.22 24.73 24.33
CA CYS A 224 -14.31 26.00 25.05
C CYS A 224 -14.11 27.18 24.08
N ALA A 225 -14.92 28.23 24.21
CA ALA A 225 -14.78 29.45 23.40
C ALA A 225 -13.46 30.19 23.67
N HIS A 226 -13.00 30.19 24.92
CA HIS A 226 -11.76 30.85 25.33
C HIS A 226 -10.76 29.83 25.90
N VAL A 227 -10.62 29.75 27.23
CA VAL A 227 -9.58 28.95 27.88
C VAL A 227 -10.17 27.66 28.42
N CYS A 228 -9.45 26.54 28.27
CA CYS A 228 -9.81 25.26 28.87
C CYS A 228 -8.79 24.88 29.96
N GLU A 229 -9.28 24.35 31.07
CA GLU A 229 -8.46 23.75 32.12
C GLU A 229 -8.94 22.34 32.44
N ASP A 230 -8.01 21.38 32.45
CA ASP A 230 -8.28 20.01 32.88
C ASP A 230 -8.47 19.95 34.39
N VAL A 231 -9.58 19.34 34.83
CA VAL A 231 -9.91 19.16 36.24
C VAL A 231 -10.20 17.67 36.52
N PRO A 232 -10.08 17.20 37.77
CA PRO A 232 -10.43 15.82 38.09
C PRO A 232 -11.87 15.50 37.66
N GLY A 233 -12.03 14.53 36.76
CA GLY A 233 -13.33 14.12 36.21
C GLY A 233 -13.79 14.86 34.94
N GLY A 234 -12.99 15.76 34.36
CA GLY A 234 -13.35 16.42 33.10
C GLY A 234 -12.51 17.65 32.78
N TYR A 235 -13.18 18.70 32.29
CA TYR A 235 -12.59 20.00 32.02
C TYR A 235 -13.52 21.12 32.50
N ARG A 236 -12.96 22.30 32.72
CA ARG A 236 -13.72 23.54 32.94
C ARG A 236 -13.28 24.60 31.95
N CYS A 237 -14.23 25.36 31.41
CA CYS A 237 -13.94 26.49 30.55
C CYS A 237 -13.86 27.77 31.39
N HIS A 238 -12.90 28.63 31.05
CA HIS A 238 -12.76 29.98 31.60
C HIS A 238 -12.86 31.00 30.48
N CYS A 239 -13.38 32.16 30.84
CA CYS A 239 -13.48 33.29 29.93
C CYS A 239 -12.38 34.31 30.24
N PHE A 240 -11.93 35.02 29.21
CA PHE A 240 -11.06 36.18 29.40
C PHE A 240 -11.76 37.28 30.21
N SER A 241 -10.97 38.21 30.76
CA SER A 241 -11.49 39.34 31.53
C SER A 241 -12.57 40.10 30.75
N GLY A 242 -13.67 40.44 31.43
CA GLY A 242 -14.83 41.10 30.81
C GLY A 242 -15.91 40.14 30.30
N TYR A 243 -15.68 38.82 30.36
CA TYR A 243 -16.64 37.80 29.95
C TYR A 243 -16.98 36.84 31.10
N THR A 244 -18.16 36.26 31.06
CA THR A 244 -18.63 35.19 31.95
C THR A 244 -19.12 33.99 31.15
N VAL A 245 -19.13 32.81 31.76
CA VAL A 245 -19.61 31.58 31.11
C VAL A 245 -21.13 31.66 30.92
N HIS A 246 -21.63 31.28 29.75
CA HIS A 246 -23.06 31.31 29.45
C HIS A 246 -23.84 30.34 30.36
N PRO A 247 -24.95 30.75 31.00
CA PRO A 247 -25.65 29.94 32.00
C PRO A 247 -26.17 28.58 31.51
N GLN A 248 -26.54 28.49 30.22
CA GLN A 248 -27.08 27.27 29.61
C GLN A 248 -26.06 26.52 28.72
N HIS A 249 -24.93 27.17 28.41
CA HIS A 249 -23.92 26.65 27.49
C HIS A 249 -22.53 26.87 28.09
N ALA A 250 -22.09 25.95 28.95
CA ALA A 250 -20.86 26.09 29.73
C ALA A 250 -19.54 26.20 28.91
N THR A 251 -19.62 26.04 27.59
CA THR A 251 -18.52 26.20 26.65
C THR A 251 -18.45 27.60 26.02
N GLN A 252 -19.50 28.40 26.14
CA GLN A 252 -19.59 29.73 25.54
C GLN A 252 -19.29 30.82 26.55
N CYS A 253 -18.68 31.90 26.08
CA CYS A 253 -18.39 33.09 26.86
C CYS A 253 -19.24 34.24 26.35
N VAL A 254 -19.91 34.94 27.27
CA VAL A 254 -20.71 36.14 26.99
C VAL A 254 -20.16 37.32 27.76
N LEU A 255 -20.31 38.52 27.23
CA LEU A 255 -19.82 39.74 27.88
C LEU A 255 -20.50 39.90 29.25
N HIS A 256 -19.70 40.17 30.29
CA HIS A 256 -20.18 40.37 31.66
C HIS A 256 -20.44 41.86 31.90
N CYS A 257 -21.71 42.25 31.90
CA CYS A 257 -22.16 43.64 32.14
C CYS A 257 -22.57 43.81 33.61
N ASN A 258 -21.80 44.57 34.41
CA ASN A 258 -22.07 44.71 35.85
C ASN A 258 -22.99 45.91 36.17
N ARG A 259 -23.02 46.95 35.34
CA ARG A 259 -23.71 48.22 35.66
C ARG A 259 -24.10 48.99 34.42
N SER A 260 -25.25 48.70 33.81
CA SER A 260 -25.92 49.48 32.73
C SER A 260 -25.06 49.99 31.55
N GLU A 261 -23.78 49.65 31.51
CA GLU A 261 -22.73 50.10 30.61
C GLU A 261 -21.77 48.90 30.50
N CYS A 262 -21.42 48.53 29.28
CA CYS A 262 -20.45 47.49 28.96
C CYS A 262 -19.53 47.94 27.82
N LEU A 263 -18.38 47.28 27.66
CA LEU A 263 -17.44 47.65 26.61
C LEU A 263 -17.92 47.11 25.26
N ALA A 264 -17.93 47.94 24.22
CA ALA A 264 -18.31 47.50 22.88
C ALA A 264 -17.21 46.63 22.24
N GLU A 265 -17.60 45.60 21.50
CA GLU A 265 -16.66 44.81 20.69
C GLU A 265 -16.50 45.47 19.32
N CYS A 266 -15.34 46.07 19.07
CA CYS A 266 -15.05 46.82 17.85
C CYS A 266 -13.97 46.10 17.03
N ASP A 267 -14.20 45.94 15.73
CA ASP A 267 -13.19 45.39 14.83
C ASP A 267 -12.02 46.40 14.68
N PRO A 268 -10.77 46.00 14.99
CA PRO A 268 -9.61 46.88 14.83
C PRO A 268 -9.32 47.31 13.38
N HIS A 269 -9.93 46.66 12.39
CA HIS A 269 -9.80 47.01 10.97
C HIS A 269 -10.99 47.82 10.42
N ALA A 270 -12.08 47.95 11.18
CA ALA A 270 -13.24 48.75 10.84
C ALA A 270 -13.61 49.66 12.01
N GLU A 271 -12.98 50.83 12.09
CA GLU A 271 -13.14 51.81 13.19
C GLU A 271 -14.59 52.22 13.46
N GLU A 272 -15.53 51.99 12.54
CA GLU A 272 -16.95 52.34 12.67
C GLU A 272 -17.87 51.15 12.98
N SER A 273 -17.36 49.91 12.99
CA SER A 273 -18.19 48.72 13.25
C SER A 273 -17.95 48.17 14.65
N CYS A 274 -18.79 48.62 15.59
CA CYS A 274 -18.82 48.07 16.94
C CYS A 274 -20.16 47.38 17.19
N GLU A 275 -20.09 46.17 17.71
CA GLU A 275 -21.27 45.38 18.04
C GLU A 275 -21.51 45.45 19.56
N CYS A 276 -22.75 45.73 19.93
CA CYS A 276 -23.22 45.67 21.30
C CYS A 276 -23.97 44.35 21.52
N PRO A 277 -23.88 43.76 22.72
CA PRO A 277 -24.74 42.65 23.08
C PRO A 277 -26.22 43.00 22.94
N GLU A 278 -27.07 41.99 22.71
CA GLU A 278 -28.52 42.19 22.68
C GLU A 278 -29.00 42.88 23.97
N GLY A 279 -29.93 43.83 23.84
CA GLY A 279 -30.40 44.65 24.97
C GLY A 279 -29.52 45.87 25.30
N PHE A 280 -28.43 46.10 24.56
CA PHE A 280 -27.58 47.29 24.71
C PHE A 280 -27.50 48.09 23.41
N VAL A 281 -27.36 49.42 23.53
CA VAL A 281 -27.16 50.35 22.42
C VAL A 281 -25.79 51.01 22.51
N LEU A 282 -25.13 51.20 21.38
CA LEU A 282 -23.82 51.86 21.33
C LEU A 282 -23.98 53.35 21.66
N ASP A 283 -23.29 53.82 22.69
CA ASP A 283 -23.16 55.22 23.07
C ASP A 283 -21.73 55.70 22.77
N ASP A 284 -21.60 56.60 21.79
CA ASP A 284 -20.33 57.19 21.36
C ASP A 284 -20.12 58.51 22.11
N ARG A 285 -19.53 58.43 23.31
CA ARG A 285 -19.18 59.61 24.09
C ARG A 285 -17.85 60.16 23.59
N ASP A 286 -17.83 61.45 23.23
CA ASP A 286 -16.64 62.18 22.77
C ASP A 286 -15.41 61.88 23.66
N GLY A 287 -14.48 61.09 23.13
CA GLY A 287 -13.35 60.55 23.90
C GLY A 287 -12.75 59.24 23.40
N GLY A 288 -13.31 58.63 22.34
CA GLY A 288 -12.73 57.46 21.67
C GLY A 288 -12.94 56.12 22.38
N LEU A 289 -13.58 56.10 23.54
CA LEU A 289 -14.00 54.89 24.24
C LEU A 289 -15.48 54.64 23.95
N LYS A 290 -15.76 53.57 23.20
CA LYS A 290 -17.12 53.18 22.81
C LYS A 290 -17.70 52.23 23.85
N PHE A 291 -18.84 52.63 24.43
CA PHE A 291 -19.53 51.84 25.43
C PHE A 291 -20.92 51.46 24.90
N CYS A 292 -21.40 50.30 25.33
CA CYS A 292 -22.73 49.83 25.08
C CYS A 292 -23.54 50.10 26.35
N VAL A 293 -24.58 50.93 26.24
CA VAL A 293 -25.46 51.32 27.33
C VAL A 293 -26.70 50.45 27.29
N ASP A 294 -27.15 50.01 28.46
CA ASP A 294 -28.34 49.20 28.63
C ASP A 294 -29.58 49.94 28.13
N ILE A 295 -30.38 49.26 27.32
CA ILE A 295 -31.64 49.80 26.84
C ILE A 295 -32.65 49.63 27.98
N ASN A 296 -33.15 50.71 28.55
CA ASN A 296 -34.21 50.60 29.55
C ASN A 296 -35.55 50.33 28.88
N GLU A 297 -35.94 49.06 28.76
CA GLU A 297 -37.20 48.69 28.12
C GLU A 297 -38.44 49.10 28.94
N CYS A 298 -38.28 49.36 30.24
CA CYS A 298 -39.38 49.88 31.05
C CYS A 298 -39.79 51.30 30.63
N ASP A 299 -38.86 52.11 30.12
CA ASP A 299 -39.17 53.47 29.64
C ASP A 299 -39.96 53.46 28.32
N MET A 300 -39.94 52.33 27.61
CA MET A 300 -40.60 52.12 26.33
C MET A 300 -42.01 51.50 26.48
N ASN A 301 -42.51 51.37 27.72
CA ASN A 301 -43.83 50.80 28.06
C ASN A 301 -44.07 49.38 27.50
N TYR A 302 -43.05 48.52 27.47
CA TYR A 302 -43.21 47.14 27.03
C TYR A 302 -44.00 46.25 28.01
N CYS A 303 -44.13 46.63 29.28
CA CYS A 303 -44.91 45.91 30.28
C CYS A 303 -46.28 46.56 30.52
N GLU A 304 -47.34 45.74 30.63
CA GLU A 304 -48.69 46.20 30.94
C GLU A 304 -48.80 46.78 32.37
N GLN A 305 -48.04 46.22 33.31
CA GLN A 305 -48.08 46.59 34.72
C GLN A 305 -46.69 46.96 35.25
N ASN A 306 -46.21 46.30 36.31
CA ASN A 306 -44.96 46.66 36.95
C ASN A 306 -43.78 46.18 36.12
N CYS A 307 -42.72 46.98 36.01
CA CYS A 307 -41.54 46.65 35.22
C CYS A 307 -40.28 46.83 36.06
N THR A 308 -39.31 45.94 35.89
CA THR A 308 -37.99 46.06 36.49
C THR A 308 -36.94 45.89 35.40
N ASN A 309 -36.18 46.95 35.16
CA ASN A 309 -35.08 46.95 34.21
C ASN A 309 -33.84 46.28 34.82
N HIS A 310 -33.10 45.53 34.02
CA HIS A 310 -31.82 44.94 34.42
C HIS A 310 -30.83 44.97 33.24
N PRO A 311 -29.51 45.02 33.47
CA PRO A 311 -28.55 45.10 32.37
C PRO A 311 -28.74 43.97 31.33
N GLY A 312 -29.08 44.33 30.08
CA GLY A 312 -29.35 43.45 28.95
C GLY A 312 -30.81 43.00 28.81
N GLY A 313 -31.76 43.59 29.55
CA GLY A 313 -33.19 43.33 29.36
C GLY A 313 -34.08 43.75 30.53
N TYR A 314 -35.27 43.15 30.61
CA TYR A 314 -36.27 43.56 31.59
C TYR A 314 -37.19 42.43 32.03
N ALA A 315 -37.80 42.61 33.20
CA ALA A 315 -38.80 41.71 33.75
C ALA A 315 -40.11 42.46 34.05
N CYS A 316 -41.20 42.00 33.43
CA CYS A 316 -42.55 42.45 33.75
C CYS A 316 -43.11 41.64 34.93
N HIS A 317 -43.79 42.33 35.84
CA HIS A 317 -44.42 41.75 37.02
C HIS A 317 -45.87 42.20 37.12
N CYS A 318 -46.74 41.26 37.46
CA CYS A 318 -48.14 41.55 37.69
C CYS A 318 -48.38 42.02 39.13
N HIS A 319 -49.34 42.91 39.32
CA HIS A 319 -49.83 43.32 40.62
C HIS A 319 -50.51 42.16 41.36
N ALA A 320 -50.64 42.27 42.68
CA ALA A 320 -51.32 41.27 43.49
C ALA A 320 -52.77 41.05 42.99
N GLY A 321 -53.17 39.79 42.81
CA GLY A 321 -54.46 39.42 42.21
C GLY A 321 -54.44 39.29 40.68
N TYR A 322 -53.27 39.31 40.04
CA TYR A 322 -53.09 39.08 38.59
C TYR A 322 -52.01 38.01 38.35
N VAL A 323 -52.19 37.18 37.32
CA VAL A 323 -51.22 36.18 36.85
C VAL A 323 -50.70 36.57 35.46
N PRO A 324 -49.43 36.29 35.12
CA PRO A 324 -48.89 36.58 33.80
C PRO A 324 -49.60 35.71 32.74
N LEU A 325 -50.10 36.37 31.69
CA LEU A 325 -50.71 35.73 30.52
C LEU A 325 -49.64 35.42 29.46
N ASP A 326 -48.74 36.36 29.25
CA ASP A 326 -47.53 36.26 28.43
C ASP A 326 -46.41 37.07 29.10
N GLN A 327 -45.25 37.21 28.45
CA GLN A 327 -44.08 37.89 29.02
C GLN A 327 -44.30 39.40 29.28
N HIS A 328 -45.36 39.99 28.72
CA HIS A 328 -45.64 41.43 28.79
C HIS A 328 -46.98 41.78 29.45
N ARG A 329 -47.91 40.82 29.55
CA ARG A 329 -49.32 41.06 29.89
C ARG A 329 -49.82 40.24 31.08
N CYS A 330 -50.78 40.81 31.80
CA CYS A 330 -51.29 40.30 33.07
C CYS A 330 -52.80 40.06 33.02
N LYS A 331 -53.24 38.87 33.46
CA LYS A 331 -54.65 38.51 33.59
C LYS A 331 -55.09 38.56 35.06
N LYS A 332 -56.23 39.20 35.34
CA LYS A 332 -56.79 39.23 36.69
C LYS A 332 -57.22 37.82 37.14
N VAL A 333 -56.88 37.47 38.37
CA VAL A 333 -57.43 36.30 39.07
C VAL A 333 -58.76 36.77 39.65
N ASP A 334 -59.86 36.39 39.03
CA ASP A 334 -61.19 36.68 39.59
C ASP A 334 -61.42 35.79 40.82
N ASP A 335 -61.79 36.42 41.93
CA ASP A 335 -62.21 35.73 43.16
C ASP A 335 -63.63 35.17 42.97
N GLU A 336 -63.71 33.82 42.93
CA GLU A 336 -64.88 32.95 43.17
C GLU A 336 -66.03 33.03 42.12
N GLU A 337 -66.69 31.98 41.62
CA GLU A 337 -66.85 30.57 42.01
C GLU A 337 -67.49 29.80 40.81
N GLU A 338 -67.33 28.47 40.81
CA GLU A 338 -68.31 27.45 40.39
C GLU A 338 -68.84 27.34 38.93
N THR A 339 -68.61 26.13 38.40
CA THR A 339 -69.46 25.34 37.47
C THR A 339 -69.92 25.92 36.13
N TYR A 340 -69.61 25.21 35.04
CA TYR A 340 -70.54 24.27 34.38
C TYR A 340 -70.03 23.86 32.99
N SER A 341 -70.29 22.61 32.64
CA SER A 341 -69.88 21.88 31.44
C SER A 341 -70.48 22.38 30.13
N GLY A 342 -69.80 22.07 29.01
CA GLY A 342 -70.47 21.56 27.80
C GLY A 342 -70.32 22.38 26.51
N ASP A 343 -69.41 21.88 25.66
CA ASP A 343 -69.55 21.64 24.21
C ASP A 343 -69.53 22.77 23.15
N ALA A 344 -68.61 22.52 22.20
CA ALA A 344 -68.68 22.67 20.73
C ALA A 344 -67.80 23.75 20.06
N GLU A 345 -66.84 23.25 19.27
CA GLU A 345 -66.00 23.91 18.23
C GLU A 345 -66.84 24.48 17.06
N PRO A 346 -66.27 25.02 15.94
CA PRO A 346 -64.90 25.47 15.60
C PRO A 346 -64.85 26.92 15.03
N SER A 347 -63.66 27.49 14.72
CA SER A 347 -63.34 28.35 13.53
C SER A 347 -62.14 29.29 13.74
N THR A 348 -61.05 28.98 13.02
CA THR A 348 -60.21 29.84 12.15
C THR A 348 -59.74 31.26 12.54
N GLU A 349 -58.39 31.38 12.51
CA GLU A 349 -57.52 32.45 11.95
C GLU A 349 -57.32 33.79 12.69
N ALA A 350 -56.08 34.06 13.15
CA ALA A 350 -55.08 34.97 12.53
C ALA A 350 -53.78 35.06 13.40
N PRO A 351 -52.74 35.82 13.02
CA PRO A 351 -51.53 35.39 12.31
C PRO A 351 -50.27 35.25 13.21
N VAL A 352 -49.36 34.36 12.80
CA VAL A 352 -48.00 34.20 13.34
C VAL A 352 -47.03 35.11 12.55
N PRO A 353 -46.08 35.84 13.20
CA PRO A 353 -45.09 36.64 12.49
C PRO A 353 -43.98 35.79 11.88
N THR A 354 -43.54 36.24 10.72
CA THR A 354 -42.66 35.61 9.73
C THR A 354 -41.23 35.37 10.22
N ARG A 355 -40.79 34.10 10.20
CA ARG A 355 -39.42 33.70 9.87
C ARG A 355 -39.45 32.52 8.90
N THR A 356 -38.92 32.70 7.70
CA THR A 356 -38.66 31.64 6.71
C THR A 356 -37.23 31.12 6.83
N PRO A 357 -37.02 29.80 6.89
CA PRO A 357 -36.27 29.11 5.82
C PRO A 357 -36.89 27.73 5.48
N PRO A 358 -36.51 27.03 4.38
CA PRO A 358 -35.59 27.37 3.29
C PRO A 358 -36.31 27.46 1.92
N LYS A 359 -35.70 28.16 0.96
CA LYS A 359 -35.96 27.86 -0.47
C LYS A 359 -34.95 26.79 -0.89
N ALA A 360 -35.45 25.63 -1.32
CA ALA A 360 -34.65 24.69 -2.07
C ALA A 360 -34.12 25.41 -3.32
N GLY A 361 -32.82 25.69 -3.32
CA GLY A 361 -32.14 26.21 -4.49
C GLY A 361 -32.22 25.16 -5.60
N HIS A 362 -32.70 25.58 -6.76
CA HIS A 362 -32.55 24.85 -7.99
C HIS A 362 -31.08 24.39 -8.15
N LEU A 363 -30.87 23.12 -8.49
CA LEU A 363 -29.57 22.61 -8.90
C LEU A 363 -28.99 23.54 -9.99
N HIS A 364 -27.82 24.10 -9.72
CA HIS A 364 -27.05 24.85 -10.69
C HIS A 364 -26.83 23.96 -11.94
N PRO A 365 -26.94 24.47 -13.18
CA PRO A 365 -26.68 23.68 -14.40
C PRO A 365 -25.27 23.06 -14.45
N GLY A 366 -24.35 23.46 -13.56
CA GLY A 366 -23.04 22.82 -13.37
C GLY A 366 -23.08 21.47 -12.64
N VAL A 367 -24.09 21.19 -11.80
CA VAL A 367 -24.21 19.92 -11.07
C VAL A 367 -24.68 18.80 -11.99
N LEU A 368 -25.57 19.09 -12.95
CA LEU A 368 -25.99 18.13 -13.97
C LEU A 368 -24.85 17.79 -14.96
N VAL A 369 -23.99 18.76 -15.28
CA VAL A 369 -22.78 18.54 -16.09
C VAL A 369 -21.73 17.75 -15.30
N GLY A 370 -21.57 18.02 -14.00
CA GLY A 370 -20.67 17.25 -13.13
C GLY A 370 -21.08 15.79 -12.98
N ILE A 371 -22.37 15.51 -12.82
CA ILE A 371 -22.89 14.14 -12.72
C ILE A 371 -22.78 13.40 -14.06
N THR A 372 -23.05 14.06 -15.18
CA THR A 372 -22.89 13.43 -16.51
C THR A 372 -21.43 13.19 -16.88
N VAL A 373 -20.51 14.10 -16.57
CA VAL A 373 -19.06 13.91 -16.76
C VAL A 373 -18.52 12.82 -15.83
N GLY A 374 -18.99 12.73 -14.59
CA GLY A 374 -18.63 11.66 -13.65
C GLY A 374 -19.09 10.27 -14.13
N ILE A 375 -20.31 10.18 -14.66
CA ILE A 375 -20.84 8.92 -15.21
C ILE A 375 -20.09 8.52 -16.49
N VAL A 376 -19.79 9.47 -17.38
CA VAL A 376 -19.01 9.17 -18.61
C VAL A 376 -17.57 8.76 -18.26
N SER A 377 -16.94 9.40 -17.28
CA SER A 377 -15.58 9.07 -16.86
C SER A 377 -15.50 7.70 -16.20
N THR A 378 -16.46 7.34 -15.34
CA THR A 378 -16.53 6.01 -14.73
C THR A 378 -16.81 4.90 -15.75
N VAL A 379 -17.67 5.14 -16.74
CA VAL A 379 -17.91 4.19 -17.85
C VAL A 379 -16.66 3.99 -18.71
N LEU A 380 -15.89 5.05 -18.99
CA LEU A 380 -14.63 4.95 -19.73
C LEU A 380 -13.56 4.16 -18.96
N VAL A 381 -13.46 4.34 -17.64
CA VAL A 381 -12.56 3.56 -16.78
C VAL A 381 -12.95 2.09 -16.73
N LEU A 382 -14.26 1.79 -16.65
CA LEU A 382 -14.76 0.41 -16.69
C LEU A 382 -14.51 -0.25 -18.06
N LEU A 383 -14.69 0.47 -19.17
CA LEU A 383 -14.34 -0.03 -20.51
C LEU A 383 -12.84 -0.27 -20.66
N ALA A 384 -11.99 0.61 -20.11
CA ALA A 384 -10.54 0.41 -20.10
C ALA A 384 -10.14 -0.82 -19.27
N LEU A 385 -10.77 -1.05 -18.11
CA LEU A 385 -10.58 -2.25 -17.28
C LEU A 385 -11.02 -3.52 -18.00
N VAL A 386 -12.17 -3.51 -18.67
CA VAL A 386 -12.64 -4.64 -19.49
C VAL A 386 -11.67 -4.92 -20.64
N CYS A 387 -11.19 -3.90 -21.35
CA CYS A 387 -10.14 -4.07 -22.36
C CYS A 387 -8.85 -4.63 -21.77
N HIS A 388 -8.46 -4.22 -20.56
CA HIS A 388 -7.26 -4.71 -19.90
C HIS A 388 -7.41 -6.16 -19.41
N LEU A 389 -8.61 -6.55 -18.99
CA LEU A 389 -8.96 -7.93 -18.61
C LEU A 389 -9.04 -8.85 -19.83
N VAL A 390 -9.59 -8.39 -20.96
CA VAL A 390 -9.56 -9.11 -22.25
C VAL A 390 -8.13 -9.28 -22.76
N LYS A 391 -7.29 -8.25 -22.59
CA LYS A 391 -5.86 -8.32 -22.95
C LYS A 391 -5.06 -9.27 -22.05
N ARG A 392 -5.41 -9.38 -20.76
CA ARG A 392 -4.85 -10.39 -19.84
C ARG A 392 -5.34 -11.81 -20.16
N HIS A 393 -6.59 -11.97 -20.58
CA HIS A 393 -7.14 -13.27 -20.99
C HIS A 393 -6.63 -13.80 -22.33
N CYS A 394 -5.88 -13.00 -23.09
CA CYS A 394 -5.14 -13.45 -24.28
C CYS A 394 -3.64 -13.74 -24.02
N SER A 395 -3.23 -13.88 -22.75
CA SER A 395 -1.89 -14.36 -22.40
C SER A 395 -1.91 -15.87 -22.16
N SER A 396 -1.51 -16.62 -23.20
CA SER A 396 -1.13 -18.04 -23.29
C SER A 396 -1.78 -19.08 -22.34
N PRO A 397 -2.34 -20.13 -22.95
CA PRO A 397 -1.94 -21.50 -22.68
C PRO A 397 -1.13 -22.01 -23.87
N SER A 398 0.07 -22.55 -23.58
CA SER A 398 0.83 -23.37 -24.51
C SER A 398 -0.01 -24.58 -24.93
N SER A 399 -0.45 -24.60 -26.19
CA SER A 399 -0.99 -25.78 -26.85
C SER A 399 -0.50 -25.74 -28.29
N MET A 400 0.32 -26.70 -28.67
CA MET A 400 0.76 -26.90 -30.04
C MET A 400 -0.41 -27.39 -30.89
N ASP A 401 -0.77 -26.63 -31.92
CA ASP A 401 -1.55 -27.11 -33.06
C ASP A 401 -0.65 -27.17 -34.29
N TYR A 402 -0.65 -28.33 -34.95
CA TYR A 402 0.07 -28.57 -36.20
C TYR A 402 -0.78 -28.09 -37.38
N LYS A 403 -0.18 -27.31 -38.28
CA LYS A 403 -0.77 -27.03 -39.59
C LYS A 403 0.27 -27.19 -40.69
N CYS A 404 0.18 -28.29 -41.43
CA CYS A 404 0.85 -28.43 -42.72
C CYS A 404 0.09 -27.62 -43.77
N SER A 405 0.76 -26.69 -44.45
CA SER A 405 0.32 -26.19 -45.75
C SER A 405 1.44 -26.39 -46.75
N GLY A 406 1.14 -27.16 -47.79
CA GLY A 406 2.10 -27.51 -48.84
C GLY A 406 2.22 -26.48 -49.95
N SER A 407 3.25 -26.75 -50.75
CA SER A 407 3.49 -26.41 -52.16
C SER A 407 3.75 -24.95 -52.55
N VAL A 408 5.05 -24.73 -52.82
CA VAL A 408 5.63 -24.07 -54.00
C VAL A 408 6.03 -22.59 -53.85
N GLU A 409 7.31 -22.37 -54.20
CA GLU A 409 8.00 -21.13 -54.58
C GLU A 409 8.78 -20.31 -53.53
N LYS A 410 10.07 -20.68 -53.45
CA LYS A 410 11.29 -19.83 -53.52
C LYS A 410 11.16 -18.34 -53.17
N GLU A 411 11.67 -17.99 -51.99
CA GLU A 411 12.79 -17.06 -51.77
C GLU A 411 13.02 -16.95 -50.25
N MET A 412 14.23 -17.26 -49.76
CA MET A 412 14.62 -16.93 -48.39
C MET A 412 15.98 -16.22 -48.43
N GLY A 413 15.92 -14.90 -48.35
CA GLY A 413 17.02 -14.07 -47.88
C GLY A 413 17.14 -14.16 -46.37
N LEU A 414 18.37 -14.02 -45.85
CA LEU A 414 18.59 -13.84 -44.42
C LEU A 414 17.87 -12.57 -43.96
N HIS A 415 16.96 -12.70 -43.00
CA HIS A 415 16.51 -11.58 -42.20
C HIS A 415 16.72 -11.85 -40.72
N GLN A 416 17.46 -10.93 -40.10
CA GLN A 416 17.58 -10.81 -38.65
C GLN A 416 16.27 -10.21 -38.13
N VAL A 417 15.53 -10.95 -37.31
CA VAL A 417 14.29 -10.43 -36.70
C VAL A 417 14.59 -10.08 -35.24
N THR A 418 14.61 -8.78 -34.97
CA THR A 418 14.44 -8.20 -33.63
C THR A 418 12.97 -8.30 -33.20
N PRO A 419 12.67 -8.37 -31.89
CA PRO A 419 11.35 -8.74 -31.42
C PRO A 419 10.40 -7.52 -31.43
N ALA A 420 9.39 -7.52 -32.31
CA ALA A 420 8.19 -6.71 -32.13
C ALA A 420 7.05 -7.20 -33.04
N CYS A 421 5.83 -7.02 -32.54
CA CYS A 421 4.57 -7.58 -33.01
C CYS A 421 4.08 -7.24 -34.44
N ALA A 422 3.19 -8.14 -34.86
CA ALA A 422 1.96 -7.96 -35.65
C ALA A 422 2.04 -7.82 -37.17
N SER A 423 1.41 -8.78 -37.84
CA SER A 423 0.52 -8.49 -38.96
C SER A 423 -0.55 -9.59 -39.07
N SER A 424 -1.76 -9.25 -38.65
CA SER A 424 -2.99 -9.86 -39.12
C SER A 424 -3.27 -9.37 -40.55
N SER A 425 -3.40 -10.27 -41.52
CA SER A 425 -4.43 -10.21 -42.59
C SER A 425 -4.21 -11.23 -43.71
N GLN A 426 -5.31 -11.93 -44.03
CA GLN A 426 -5.71 -12.50 -45.34
C GLN A 426 -4.99 -13.79 -45.80
N LYS A 427 -5.72 -14.93 -45.82
CA LYS A 427 -6.51 -15.49 -46.96
C LYS A 427 -5.61 -15.64 -48.21
N LEU A 428 -5.29 -16.81 -48.74
CA LEU A 428 -5.98 -18.12 -48.82
C LEU A 428 -5.04 -19.25 -48.39
#